data_AF-A0A7Y2V834-F1
#
_entry.id   AF-A0A7Y2V834-F1
#
_cell.length_a   1.000
_cell.length_b   1.000
_cell.length_c   1.000
_cell.angle_alpha   90.00
_cell.angle_beta   90.00
_cell.angle_gamma   90.00
#
_symmetry.space_group_name_H-M   'P 1'
#
loop_
_entity.id
_entity.type
_entity.pdbx_description
1 polymer ?
#
loop_
_entity_poly.entity_id
_entity_poly.type
_entity_poly.pdbx_seq_one_letter_code
_entity_poly.pdbx_strand_id
1 'polypeptide(L)'
;MPTDCIPFRDTNYFSSLICDYLDEDPRLSPFYGRFPKIENFKAQIEEKYTSFRNDSREVLVSVLKQQYSDINASTKTQLNIDALLSENTFTITTGHQLNLFTGPLYFLYKIISTINLTKELKEAYPKYNFVPIYWMATEDHDFEEINYFNYKGKKVRWDRPLAGAVGEMDLDGLDKVSKAFSEELGNSENAKELKALFNNAYLKKDNLSEATRYLANELFMEHGLVILDANAKELKQLFAPYIENELLKQTTFKAVSKTNEQLNDLSSNYKVQVNPREINLFYLREGSRERIVEKDGKFSVYGSDLSWSKDEIMKQLQETPERFSPNVILRPLYQEVVLPNLCYIGGGGELAYWFQLKTFFQDVNVPFPILLLRNSVLITTAKQKSKLKKLNLSINELFLDQEELISKKVKELS
;
A
#
# COMPACT_ATOMS: atom_id res chain seq x y z
N MET A 1 -1.21 -23.52 14.98
CA MET A 1 -2.51 -23.90 14.36
C MET A 1 -2.19 -24.70 13.11
N PRO A 2 -2.89 -25.81 12.81
CA PRO A 2 -2.68 -26.53 11.55
C PRO A 2 -3.04 -25.62 10.37
N THR A 3 -2.22 -25.64 9.33
CA THR A 3 -2.40 -24.86 8.10
C THR A 3 -2.74 -25.80 6.95
N ASP A 4 -3.80 -25.48 6.22
CA ASP A 4 -4.18 -26.14 4.96
C ASP A 4 -3.90 -25.12 3.83
N CYS A 5 -3.27 -25.53 2.73
CA CYS A 5 -2.90 -24.65 1.62
C CYS A 5 -3.64 -25.03 0.34
N ILE A 6 -4.09 -24.03 -0.42
CA ILE A 6 -4.75 -24.19 -1.72
C ILE A 6 -3.99 -23.32 -2.72
N PRO A 7 -3.62 -23.84 -3.90
CA PRO A 7 -3.05 -23.03 -4.97
C PRO A 7 -3.95 -21.86 -5.33
N PHE A 8 -3.39 -20.66 -5.55
CA PHE A 8 -4.18 -19.47 -5.85
C PHE A 8 -5.13 -19.66 -7.05
N ARG A 9 -4.65 -20.36 -8.09
CA ARG A 9 -5.43 -20.69 -9.30
C ARG A 9 -6.69 -21.51 -8.98
N ASP A 10 -6.63 -22.38 -7.99
CA ASP A 10 -7.76 -23.24 -7.58
C ASP A 10 -8.81 -22.50 -6.75
N THR A 11 -8.53 -21.26 -6.33
CA THR A 11 -9.49 -20.46 -5.58
C THR A 11 -10.48 -19.71 -6.46
N ASN A 12 -10.20 -19.50 -7.75
CA ASN A 12 -11.00 -18.67 -8.66
C ASN A 12 -11.19 -17.19 -8.24
N TYR A 13 -10.51 -16.71 -7.19
CA TYR A 13 -10.61 -15.32 -6.70
C TYR A 13 -9.50 -14.38 -7.22
N PHE A 14 -8.55 -14.91 -8.00
CA PHE A 14 -7.43 -14.14 -8.55
C PHE A 14 -7.57 -14.03 -10.07
N SER A 15 -7.20 -12.88 -10.62
CA SER A 15 -7.20 -12.68 -12.06
C SER A 15 -6.18 -13.60 -12.74
N SER A 16 -6.41 -13.92 -14.01
CA SER A 16 -5.46 -14.70 -14.82
C SER A 16 -4.06 -14.08 -14.82
N LEU A 17 -3.97 -12.75 -14.89
CA LEU A 17 -2.70 -12.02 -14.83
C LEU A 17 -1.89 -12.37 -13.57
N ILE A 18 -2.54 -12.44 -12.41
CA ILE A 18 -1.86 -12.76 -11.14
C ILE A 18 -1.51 -14.24 -11.08
N CYS A 19 -2.40 -15.12 -11.51
CA CYS A 19 -2.09 -16.55 -11.55
C CYS A 19 -0.93 -16.85 -12.51
N ASP A 20 -0.92 -16.26 -13.69
CA ASP A 20 0.13 -16.44 -14.70
C ASP A 20 1.46 -15.83 -14.23
N TYR A 21 1.42 -14.72 -13.48
CA TYR A 21 2.61 -14.19 -12.83
C TYR A 21 3.20 -15.16 -11.80
N LEU A 22 2.36 -15.73 -10.94
CA LEU A 22 2.79 -16.69 -9.91
C LEU A 22 3.33 -17.99 -10.53
N ASP A 23 2.82 -18.35 -11.72
CA ASP A 23 3.30 -19.49 -12.50
C ASP A 23 4.53 -19.15 -13.37
N GLU A 24 5.10 -17.94 -13.21
CA GLU A 24 6.28 -17.44 -13.93
C GLU A 24 6.11 -17.49 -15.47
N ASP A 25 4.91 -17.15 -15.98
CA ASP A 25 4.64 -17.13 -17.41
C ASP A 25 5.66 -16.22 -18.14
N PRO A 26 6.46 -16.77 -19.09
CA PRO A 26 7.49 -16.00 -19.78
C PRO A 26 6.97 -14.77 -20.52
N ARG A 27 5.68 -14.74 -20.90
CA ARG A 27 5.06 -13.60 -21.57
C ARG A 27 4.98 -12.37 -20.68
N LEU A 28 4.98 -12.55 -19.36
CA LEU A 28 4.91 -11.46 -18.38
C LEU A 28 6.28 -10.89 -18.01
N SER A 29 7.39 -11.54 -18.38
CA SER A 29 8.74 -11.11 -18.01
C SER A 29 9.09 -9.66 -18.41
N PRO A 30 8.57 -9.08 -19.52
CA PRO A 30 8.83 -7.68 -19.86
C PRO A 30 8.19 -6.68 -18.89
N PHE A 31 7.19 -7.09 -18.11
CA PHE A 31 6.35 -6.19 -17.31
C PHE A 31 6.73 -6.13 -15.84
N TYR A 32 7.73 -6.90 -15.40
CA TYR A 32 8.25 -6.80 -14.04
C TYR A 32 9.78 -6.84 -14.01
N GLY A 33 10.34 -6.60 -12.82
CA GLY A 33 11.77 -6.74 -12.56
C GLY A 33 12.16 -8.21 -12.36
N ARG A 34 12.72 -8.51 -11.19
CA ARG A 34 13.06 -9.88 -10.81
C ARG A 34 11.86 -10.56 -10.14
N PHE A 35 11.73 -11.87 -10.34
CA PHE A 35 10.72 -12.67 -9.63
C PHE A 35 11.11 -12.84 -8.15
N PRO A 36 10.18 -12.86 -7.17
CA PRO A 36 10.46 -12.80 -5.73
C PRO A 36 10.96 -14.13 -5.15
N LYS A 37 11.99 -14.72 -5.76
CA LYS A 37 12.79 -15.81 -5.19
C LYS A 37 13.93 -15.22 -4.36
N ILE A 38 14.25 -15.83 -3.23
CA ILE A 38 15.27 -15.31 -2.29
C ILE A 38 16.60 -15.07 -2.99
N GLU A 39 17.04 -15.97 -3.87
CA GLU A 39 18.27 -15.85 -4.67
C GLU A 39 18.30 -14.61 -5.57
N ASN A 40 17.14 -14.15 -6.07
CA ASN A 40 17.05 -13.00 -6.96
C ASN A 40 17.25 -11.66 -6.22
N PHE A 41 17.10 -11.64 -4.90
CA PHE A 41 17.32 -10.43 -4.11
C PHE A 41 18.78 -9.98 -4.11
N LYS A 42 19.75 -10.87 -4.34
CA LYS A 42 21.16 -10.48 -4.42
C LYS A 42 21.40 -9.42 -5.49
N ALA A 43 20.92 -9.67 -6.71
CA ALA A 43 21.06 -8.71 -7.81
C ALA A 43 20.20 -7.45 -7.61
N GLN A 44 19.06 -7.57 -6.91
CA GLN A 44 18.24 -6.41 -6.52
C GLN A 44 18.97 -5.51 -5.51
N ILE A 45 19.64 -6.11 -4.53
CA ILE A 45 20.46 -5.41 -3.54
C ILE A 45 21.59 -4.66 -4.22
N GLU A 46 22.33 -5.32 -5.12
CA GLU A 46 23.43 -4.70 -5.87
C GLU A 46 22.95 -3.50 -6.70
N GLU A 47 21.84 -3.65 -7.44
CA GLU A 47 21.26 -2.55 -8.23
C GLU A 47 20.82 -1.39 -7.32
N LYS A 48 20.05 -1.67 -6.26
CA LYS A 48 19.55 -0.62 -5.36
C LYS A 48 20.68 0.07 -4.60
N TYR A 49 21.72 -0.66 -4.19
CA TYR A 49 22.93 -0.13 -3.54
C TYR A 49 23.58 0.94 -4.40
N THR A 50 23.75 0.69 -5.70
CA THR A 50 24.39 1.64 -6.63
C THR A 50 23.51 2.84 -6.99
N SER A 51 22.18 2.68 -6.94
CA SER A 51 21.25 3.73 -7.37
C SER A 51 20.82 4.70 -6.26
N PHE A 52 20.80 4.26 -5.00
CA PHE A 52 20.16 5.00 -3.91
C PHE A 52 21.18 5.85 -3.17
N ARG A 53 20.92 7.16 -3.08
CA ARG A 53 21.89 8.12 -2.57
C ARG A 53 21.86 8.24 -1.04
N ASN A 54 23.00 8.53 -0.44
CA ASN A 54 23.13 8.70 1.02
C ASN A 54 22.39 9.92 1.57
N ASP A 55 22.36 11.03 0.84
CA ASP A 55 21.59 12.21 1.23
C ASP A 55 20.08 11.92 1.29
N SER A 56 19.59 11.05 0.41
CA SER A 56 18.19 10.58 0.46
C SER A 56 17.91 9.75 1.72
N ARG A 57 18.91 8.99 2.23
CA ARG A 57 18.81 8.26 3.51
C ARG A 57 18.74 9.21 4.70
N GLU A 58 19.58 10.25 4.71
CA GLU A 58 19.59 11.26 5.77
C GLU A 58 18.24 11.98 5.87
N VAL A 59 17.68 12.40 4.73
CA VAL A 59 16.35 13.02 4.67
C VAL A 59 15.27 12.06 5.18
N LEU A 60 15.26 10.80 4.70
CA LEU A 60 14.30 9.78 5.14
C LEU A 60 14.35 9.58 6.67
N VAL A 61 15.55 9.41 7.22
CA VAL A 61 15.72 9.17 8.66
C VAL A 61 15.35 10.39 9.48
N SER A 62 15.67 11.59 9.01
CA SER A 62 15.27 12.82 9.68
C SER A 62 13.74 12.95 9.77
N VAL A 63 13.03 12.69 8.67
CA VAL A 63 11.55 12.73 8.64
C VAL A 63 10.96 11.64 9.53
N LEU A 64 11.50 10.42 9.49
CA LEU A 64 11.05 9.34 10.38
C LEU A 64 11.25 9.71 11.86
N LYS A 65 12.42 10.23 12.24
CA LYS A 65 12.67 10.66 13.63
C LYS A 65 11.69 11.73 14.10
N GLN A 66 11.34 12.67 13.22
CA GLN A 66 10.29 13.65 13.51
C GLN A 66 8.91 13.00 13.65
N GLN A 67 8.53 12.08 12.76
CA GLN A 67 7.23 11.40 12.83
C GLN A 67 7.06 10.50 14.06
N TYR A 68 8.18 10.10 14.65
CA TYR A 68 8.27 9.24 15.83
C TYR A 68 8.58 9.99 17.13
N SER A 69 8.69 11.34 17.13
CA SER A 69 8.99 12.12 18.34
C SER A 69 7.95 11.92 19.44
N ASP A 70 6.67 11.83 19.05
CA ASP A 70 5.52 11.78 19.96
C ASP A 70 4.84 10.40 19.98
N ILE A 71 5.56 9.36 19.55
CA ILE A 71 5.11 7.97 19.54
C ILE A 71 6.04 7.12 20.39
N ASN A 72 5.45 6.34 21.29
CA ASN A 72 6.19 5.33 22.04
C ASN A 72 6.50 4.12 21.13
N ALA A 73 7.58 4.23 20.36
CA ALA A 73 8.08 3.16 19.53
C ALA A 73 8.99 2.20 20.31
N SER A 74 9.02 0.93 19.89
CA SER A 74 9.91 -0.04 20.49
C SER A 74 11.37 0.30 20.18
N THR A 75 12.30 -0.17 21.02
CA THR A 75 13.74 -0.09 20.73
C THR A 75 14.06 -0.70 19.36
N LYS A 76 13.36 -1.76 18.97
CA LYS A 76 13.56 -2.42 17.67
C LYS A 76 13.17 -1.52 16.50
N THR A 77 12.04 -0.81 16.60
CA THR A 77 11.63 0.17 15.57
C THR A 77 12.62 1.32 15.49
N GLN A 78 13.08 1.86 16.62
CA GLN A 78 14.08 2.94 16.64
C GLN A 78 15.40 2.51 16.00
N LEU A 79 15.90 1.31 16.33
CA LEU A 79 17.11 0.75 15.71
C LEU A 79 16.94 0.54 14.19
N ASN A 80 15.75 0.15 13.74
CA ASN A 80 15.46 0.05 12.31
C ASN A 80 15.48 1.42 11.62
N ILE A 81 14.94 2.47 12.25
CA ILE A 81 15.01 3.84 11.73
C ILE A 81 16.47 4.28 11.61
N ASP A 82 17.27 4.10 12.66
CA ASP A 82 18.69 4.48 12.64
C ASP A 82 19.49 3.69 11.60
N ALA A 83 19.20 2.39 11.44
CA ALA A 83 19.89 1.54 10.49
C ALA A 83 19.74 2.01 9.03
N LEU A 84 18.66 2.74 8.68
CA LEU A 84 18.44 3.25 7.32
C LEU A 84 19.50 4.24 6.85
N LEU A 85 20.26 4.86 7.77
CA LEU A 85 21.43 5.68 7.43
C LEU A 85 22.55 4.87 6.76
N SER A 86 22.64 3.57 7.05
CA SER A 86 23.69 2.73 6.51
C SER A 86 23.40 2.30 5.07
N GLU A 87 24.41 2.36 4.20
CA GLU A 87 24.30 1.96 2.79
C GLU A 87 23.91 0.49 2.60
N ASN A 88 24.25 -0.38 3.54
CA ASN A 88 23.91 -1.80 3.51
C ASN A 88 22.51 -2.12 4.08
N THR A 89 21.70 -1.09 4.38
CA THR A 89 20.32 -1.26 4.85
C THR A 89 19.34 -0.94 3.72
N PHE A 90 18.37 -1.82 3.54
CA PHE A 90 17.32 -1.72 2.54
C PHE A 90 15.93 -1.89 3.16
N THR A 91 14.89 -1.50 2.43
CA THR A 91 13.50 -1.67 2.88
C THR A 91 12.78 -2.76 2.11
N ILE A 92 11.77 -3.32 2.76
CA ILE A 92 10.68 -4.06 2.12
C ILE A 92 9.42 -3.31 2.48
N THR A 93 8.63 -2.94 1.46
CA THR A 93 7.52 -2.02 1.65
C THR A 93 6.20 -2.66 1.28
N THR A 94 5.21 -2.47 2.13
CA THR A 94 3.80 -2.57 1.76
C THR A 94 3.11 -1.25 2.06
N GLY A 95 1.94 -1.01 1.49
CA GLY A 95 1.12 0.15 1.85
C GLY A 95 -0.36 -0.18 1.89
N HIS A 96 -1.11 0.71 2.55
CA HIS A 96 -2.56 0.72 2.45
C HIS A 96 -3.15 2.09 2.83
N GLN A 97 -4.43 2.27 2.54
CA GLN A 97 -5.18 3.44 2.99
C GLN A 97 -5.43 3.37 4.50
N LEU A 98 -5.77 4.52 5.07
CA LEU A 98 -5.97 4.75 6.51
C LEU A 98 -7.35 4.25 6.95
N ASN A 99 -7.61 2.97 6.73
CA ASN A 99 -8.87 2.33 7.06
C ASN A 99 -9.18 2.45 8.55
N LEU A 100 -10.42 2.84 8.86
CA LEU A 100 -10.92 2.88 10.22
C LEU A 100 -10.75 1.52 10.89
N PHE A 101 -10.03 1.52 12.00
CA PHE A 101 -9.73 0.36 12.83
C PHE A 101 -9.20 -0.85 12.03
N THR A 102 -8.23 -0.58 11.14
CA THR A 102 -7.57 -1.51 10.21
C THR A 102 -8.41 -1.98 9.02
N GLY A 103 -9.73 -1.75 9.05
CA GLY A 103 -10.67 -2.17 8.02
C GLY A 103 -10.57 -3.68 7.71
N PRO A 104 -10.18 -4.07 6.49
CA PRO A 104 -10.10 -5.47 6.09
C PRO A 104 -8.83 -6.17 6.62
N LEU A 105 -8.94 -7.46 6.92
CA LEU A 105 -7.84 -8.28 7.48
C LEU A 105 -6.55 -8.28 6.64
N TYR A 106 -6.65 -8.04 5.33
CA TYR A 106 -5.47 -7.99 4.49
C TYR A 106 -4.55 -6.81 4.81
N PHE A 107 -5.03 -5.76 5.51
CA PHE A 107 -4.17 -4.73 6.12
C PHE A 107 -3.08 -5.40 6.98
N LEU A 108 -3.50 -6.31 7.86
CA LEU A 108 -2.59 -7.04 8.75
C LEU A 108 -1.71 -8.02 7.95
N TYR A 109 -2.30 -8.76 7.00
CA TYR A 109 -1.55 -9.76 6.23
C TYR A 109 -0.44 -9.16 5.36
N LYS A 110 -0.66 -7.97 4.81
CA LYS A 110 0.36 -7.19 4.11
C LYS A 110 1.57 -6.90 5.02
N ILE A 111 1.31 -6.36 6.20
CA ILE A 111 2.35 -6.01 7.17
C ILE A 111 3.09 -7.26 7.66
N ILE A 112 2.37 -8.33 7.99
CA ILE A 112 2.96 -9.61 8.42
C ILE A 112 3.87 -10.18 7.31
N SER A 113 3.42 -10.17 6.05
CA SER A 113 4.22 -10.64 4.91
C SER A 113 5.51 -9.82 4.76
N THR A 114 5.43 -8.51 4.98
CA THR A 114 6.57 -7.58 4.95
C THR A 114 7.59 -7.91 6.04
N ILE A 115 7.12 -8.09 7.27
CA ILE A 115 7.96 -8.45 8.42
C ILE A 115 8.61 -9.83 8.24
N ASN A 116 7.90 -10.79 7.64
CA ASN A 116 8.46 -12.13 7.44
C ASN A 116 9.53 -12.12 6.35
N LEU A 117 9.30 -11.43 5.23
CA LEU A 117 10.29 -11.32 4.18
C LEU A 117 11.59 -10.65 4.66
N THR A 118 11.51 -9.63 5.54
CA THR A 118 12.74 -9.03 6.09
C THR A 118 13.54 -9.99 6.96
N LYS A 119 12.88 -10.91 7.69
CA LYS A 119 13.55 -11.96 8.47
C LYS A 119 14.21 -12.98 7.55
N GLU A 120 13.49 -13.48 6.54
CA GLU A 120 14.00 -14.44 5.56
C GLU A 120 15.21 -13.88 4.82
N LEU A 121 15.14 -12.62 4.39
CA LEU A 121 16.27 -11.95 3.74
C LEU A 121 17.44 -11.73 4.70
N LYS A 122 17.19 -11.41 5.97
CA LYS A 122 18.27 -11.25 6.96
C LYS A 122 19.00 -12.57 7.21
N GLU A 123 18.30 -13.69 7.22
CA GLU A 123 18.88 -15.03 7.32
C GLU A 123 19.71 -15.39 6.08
N ALA A 124 19.19 -15.14 4.88
CA ALA A 124 19.87 -15.44 3.63
C ALA A 124 21.07 -14.51 3.34
N TYR A 125 20.97 -13.25 3.77
CA TYR A 125 21.93 -12.17 3.46
C TYR A 125 22.38 -11.43 4.73
N PRO A 126 23.10 -12.08 5.66
CA PRO A 126 23.38 -11.56 7.01
C PRO A 126 24.20 -10.26 7.04
N LYS A 127 24.94 -9.96 5.97
CA LYS A 127 25.75 -8.73 5.82
C LYS A 127 24.92 -7.47 5.60
N TYR A 128 23.64 -7.62 5.23
CA TYR A 128 22.73 -6.51 4.96
C TYR A 128 21.64 -6.43 6.02
N ASN A 129 20.96 -5.29 6.11
CA ASN A 129 19.81 -5.10 6.99
C ASN A 129 18.56 -4.84 6.17
N PHE A 130 17.41 -5.31 6.67
CA PHE A 130 16.14 -5.22 5.97
C PHE A 130 15.08 -4.65 6.92
N VAL A 131 14.57 -3.47 6.60
CA VAL A 131 13.61 -2.75 7.42
C VAL A 131 12.20 -2.90 6.85
N PRO A 132 11.22 -3.42 7.63
CA PRO A 132 9.85 -3.52 7.17
C PRO A 132 9.19 -2.14 7.24
N ILE A 133 8.69 -1.66 6.11
CA ILE A 133 8.02 -0.36 5.98
C ILE A 133 6.53 -0.57 5.71
N TYR A 134 5.70 0.09 6.51
CA TYR A 134 4.30 0.33 6.21
C TYR A 134 4.11 1.76 5.68
N TRP A 135 3.80 1.89 4.40
CA TRP A 135 3.48 3.16 3.74
C TRP A 135 2.02 3.54 3.98
N MET A 136 1.80 4.70 4.60
CA MET A 136 0.46 5.25 4.77
C MET A 136 0.05 6.04 3.53
N ALA A 137 -1.09 5.71 2.91
CA ALA A 137 -1.65 6.47 1.79
C ALA A 137 -2.44 7.71 2.29
N THR A 138 -1.75 8.60 3.00
CA THR A 138 -2.31 9.77 3.70
C THR A 138 -2.87 10.82 2.76
N GLU A 139 -2.27 10.95 1.59
CA GLU A 139 -2.68 11.88 0.54
C GLU A 139 -3.90 11.40 -0.26
N ASP A 140 -4.47 10.22 0.01
CA ASP A 140 -5.67 9.78 -0.71
C ASP A 140 -6.90 10.62 -0.33
N HIS A 141 -7.98 10.49 -1.08
CA HIS A 141 -9.23 11.24 -0.92
C HIS A 141 -10.47 10.32 -0.94
N ASP A 142 -10.29 9.00 -1.06
CA ASP A 142 -11.43 8.06 -1.04
C ASP A 142 -11.86 7.74 0.40
N PHE A 143 -12.58 8.68 1.02
CA PHE A 143 -13.07 8.51 2.39
C PHE A 143 -14.11 7.37 2.51
N GLU A 144 -14.90 7.14 1.47
CA GLU A 144 -15.96 6.12 1.49
C GLU A 144 -15.39 4.69 1.57
N GLU A 145 -14.18 4.47 1.06
CA GLU A 145 -13.48 3.19 1.20
C GLU A 145 -13.01 2.94 2.64
N ILE A 146 -12.59 4.00 3.35
CA ILE A 146 -11.90 3.89 4.64
C ILE A 146 -12.76 4.16 5.88
N ASN A 147 -13.94 4.76 5.72
CA ASN A 147 -14.74 5.27 6.84
C ASN A 147 -15.49 4.19 7.65
N TYR A 148 -15.19 2.91 7.44
CA TYR A 148 -15.90 1.84 8.13
C TYR A 148 -15.04 0.59 8.35
N PHE A 149 -15.51 -0.26 9.27
CA PHE A 149 -15.10 -1.65 9.39
C PHE A 149 -16.31 -2.54 9.66
N ASN A 150 -16.14 -3.86 9.54
CA ASN A 150 -17.23 -4.81 9.74
C ASN A 150 -17.08 -5.53 11.08
N TYR A 151 -18.15 -5.56 11.87
CA TYR A 151 -18.21 -6.32 13.12
C TYR A 151 -19.52 -7.11 13.18
N LYS A 152 -19.42 -8.44 13.32
CA LYS A 152 -20.56 -9.38 13.36
C LYS A 152 -21.57 -9.18 12.21
N GLY A 153 -21.07 -8.91 11.00
CA GLY A 153 -21.89 -8.69 9.81
C GLY A 153 -22.57 -7.32 9.73
N LYS A 154 -22.30 -6.42 10.70
CA LYS A 154 -22.74 -5.03 10.65
C LYS A 154 -21.58 -4.12 10.24
N LYS A 155 -21.87 -3.11 9.43
CA LYS A 155 -20.93 -2.04 9.09
C LYS A 155 -20.93 -1.01 10.21
N VAL A 156 -19.79 -0.83 10.87
CA VAL A 156 -19.55 0.26 11.84
C VAL A 156 -18.92 1.40 11.07
N ARG A 157 -19.65 2.51 10.91
CA ARG A 157 -19.29 3.61 10.02
C ARG A 157 -19.04 4.91 10.79
N TRP A 158 -18.07 5.67 10.31
CA TRP A 158 -17.79 7.04 10.70
C TRP A 158 -18.34 7.98 9.62
N ASP A 159 -19.54 8.51 9.86
CA ASP A 159 -20.21 9.39 8.91
C ASP A 159 -19.73 10.83 9.05
N ARG A 160 -19.02 11.32 8.02
CA ARG A 160 -18.56 12.70 7.94
C ARG A 160 -18.42 13.14 6.47
N PRO A 161 -18.70 14.40 6.13
CA PRO A 161 -18.28 14.95 4.84
C PRO A 161 -16.75 14.92 4.70
N LEU A 162 -16.27 14.45 3.54
CA LEU A 162 -14.85 14.48 3.20
C LEU A 162 -14.38 15.93 3.01
N ALA A 163 -13.16 16.22 3.46
CA ALA A 163 -12.42 17.43 3.11
C ALA A 163 -10.95 17.07 2.82
N GLY A 164 -10.52 17.22 1.56
CA GLY A 164 -9.11 17.10 1.17
C GLY A 164 -8.49 15.71 1.31
N ALA A 165 -7.23 15.67 1.73
CA ALA A 165 -6.48 14.45 1.96
C ALA A 165 -6.93 13.77 3.26
N VAL A 166 -7.15 12.45 3.21
CA VAL A 166 -7.71 11.69 4.33
C VAL A 166 -6.83 11.72 5.57
N GLY A 167 -5.51 11.82 5.42
CA GLY A 167 -4.57 11.87 6.54
C GLY A 167 -4.73 13.11 7.43
N GLU A 168 -5.11 14.26 6.85
CA GLU A 168 -5.30 15.53 7.56
C GLU A 168 -6.66 15.66 8.23
N MET A 169 -7.57 14.71 7.99
CA MET A 169 -8.91 14.74 8.59
C MET A 169 -8.82 14.66 10.11
N ASP A 170 -9.42 15.64 10.78
CA ASP A 170 -9.63 15.58 12.21
C ASP A 170 -10.61 14.45 12.59
N LEU A 171 -10.62 14.08 13.86
CA LEU A 171 -11.26 12.85 14.34
C LEU A 171 -12.65 13.04 14.96
N ASP A 172 -13.27 14.21 14.73
CA ASP A 172 -14.60 14.52 15.25
C ASP A 172 -15.65 13.46 14.89
N GLY A 173 -16.47 13.11 15.87
CA GLY A 173 -17.53 12.11 15.74
C GLY A 173 -17.10 10.66 16.03
N LEU A 174 -15.79 10.38 16.11
CA LEU A 174 -15.31 9.05 16.50
C LEU A 174 -15.59 8.70 17.96
N ASP A 175 -15.91 9.68 18.81
CA ASP A 175 -16.42 9.48 20.17
C ASP A 175 -17.75 8.70 20.15
N LYS A 176 -18.65 9.05 19.22
CA LYS A 176 -19.94 8.36 19.04
C LYS A 176 -19.74 6.95 18.49
N VAL A 177 -18.83 6.79 17.54
CA VAL A 177 -18.46 5.48 16.98
C VAL A 177 -17.87 4.59 18.07
N SER A 178 -16.95 5.13 18.87
CA SER A 178 -16.35 4.42 20.01
C SER A 178 -17.42 3.95 21.00
N LYS A 179 -18.36 4.83 21.37
CA LYS A 179 -19.44 4.49 22.29
C LYS A 179 -20.31 3.34 21.75
N ALA A 180 -20.81 3.48 20.51
CA ALA A 180 -21.67 2.46 19.90
C ALA A 180 -20.95 1.12 19.73
N PHE A 181 -19.69 1.15 19.29
CA PHE A 181 -18.87 -0.05 19.15
C PHE A 181 -18.58 -0.71 20.50
N SER A 182 -18.32 0.10 21.54
CA SER A 182 -18.02 -0.38 22.89
C SER A 182 -19.19 -1.13 23.53
N GLU A 183 -20.43 -0.71 23.25
CA GLU A 183 -21.64 -1.38 23.73
C GLU A 183 -21.79 -2.78 23.10
N GLU A 184 -21.52 -2.92 21.81
CA GLU A 184 -21.62 -4.18 21.04
C GLU A 184 -20.46 -5.18 21.31
N LEU A 185 -19.32 -4.70 21.79
CA LEU A 185 -18.14 -5.50 22.15
C LEU A 185 -18.32 -6.27 23.47
N GLY A 186 -19.13 -5.76 24.40
CA GLY A 186 -19.25 -6.33 25.75
C GLY A 186 -18.00 -6.10 26.61
N ASN A 187 -17.80 -6.92 27.65
CA ASN A 187 -16.84 -6.63 28.73
C ASN A 187 -15.76 -7.71 28.98
N SER A 188 -15.52 -8.59 27.99
CA SER A 188 -14.37 -9.53 28.06
C SER A 188 -13.03 -8.79 28.08
N GLU A 189 -11.95 -9.44 28.53
CA GLU A 189 -10.61 -8.84 28.50
C GLU A 189 -10.20 -8.39 27.09
N ASN A 190 -10.37 -9.24 26.08
CA ASN A 190 -10.14 -8.87 24.67
C ASN A 190 -10.98 -7.66 24.24
N ALA A 191 -12.21 -7.55 24.75
CA ALA A 191 -13.06 -6.39 24.46
C ALA A 191 -12.52 -5.12 25.11
N LYS A 192 -12.00 -5.20 26.34
CA LYS A 192 -11.37 -4.05 27.02
C LYS A 192 -10.12 -3.59 26.27
N GLU A 193 -9.30 -4.52 25.80
CA GLU A 193 -8.11 -4.21 25.00
C GLU A 193 -8.47 -3.52 23.69
N LEU A 194 -9.44 -4.04 22.93
CA LEU A 194 -9.88 -3.43 21.68
C LEU A 194 -10.50 -2.04 21.89
N LYS A 195 -11.26 -1.84 22.97
CA LYS A 195 -11.79 -0.52 23.35
C LYS A 195 -10.67 0.47 23.67
N ALA A 196 -9.68 0.03 24.44
CA ALA A 196 -8.53 0.86 24.79
C ALA A 196 -7.72 1.25 23.54
N LEU A 197 -7.47 0.29 22.65
CA LEU A 197 -6.77 0.52 21.39
C LEU A 197 -7.51 1.53 20.51
N PHE A 198 -8.82 1.36 20.32
CA PHE A 198 -9.64 2.30 19.55
C PHE A 198 -9.59 3.70 20.17
N ASN A 199 -9.81 3.81 21.48
CA ASN A 199 -9.84 5.10 22.17
C ASN A 199 -8.49 5.83 22.13
N ASN A 200 -7.39 5.10 22.33
CA ASN A 200 -6.06 5.70 22.29
C ASN A 200 -5.66 6.12 20.87
N ALA A 201 -6.09 5.37 19.85
CA ALA A 201 -5.84 5.73 18.46
C ALA A 201 -6.68 6.93 18.02
N TYR A 202 -7.98 6.96 18.32
CA TYR A 202 -8.91 7.89 17.67
C TYR A 202 -9.39 9.04 18.55
N LEU A 203 -9.32 8.94 19.87
CA LEU A 203 -9.81 9.99 20.79
C LEU A 203 -8.68 10.76 21.48
N LYS A 204 -7.42 10.42 21.20
CA LYS A 204 -6.22 11.03 21.81
C LYS A 204 -5.19 11.46 20.76
N LYS A 205 -5.62 11.61 19.51
CA LYS A 205 -4.82 12.00 18.36
C LYS A 205 -5.57 13.09 17.61
N ASP A 206 -4.84 13.91 16.87
CA ASP A 206 -5.42 15.11 16.27
C ASP A 206 -6.03 14.82 14.90
N ASN A 207 -5.44 13.88 14.15
CA ASN A 207 -5.83 13.55 12.78
C ASN A 207 -5.71 12.05 12.47
N LEU A 208 -6.24 11.65 11.30
CA LEU A 208 -6.29 10.25 10.88
C LEU A 208 -4.89 9.66 10.60
N SER A 209 -3.94 10.47 10.13
CA SER A 209 -2.54 10.04 9.97
C SER A 209 -1.93 9.60 11.30
N GLU A 210 -2.07 10.41 12.35
CA GLU A 210 -1.56 10.09 13.69
C GLU A 210 -2.28 8.90 14.31
N ALA A 211 -3.60 8.83 14.17
CA ALA A 211 -4.40 7.70 14.64
C ALA A 211 -3.97 6.38 14.00
N THR A 212 -3.77 6.40 12.68
CA THR A 212 -3.34 5.21 11.92
C THR A 212 -1.91 4.81 12.29
N ARG A 213 -1.00 5.79 12.43
CA ARG A 213 0.40 5.54 12.83
C ARG A 213 0.45 4.94 14.23
N TYR A 214 -0.32 5.47 15.18
CA TYR A 214 -0.44 4.90 16.52
C TYR A 214 -0.97 3.47 16.48
N LEU A 215 -2.08 3.23 15.77
CA LEU A 215 -2.70 1.91 15.66
C LEU A 215 -1.74 0.87 15.08
N ALA A 216 -1.06 1.18 13.98
CA ALA A 216 -0.08 0.29 13.37
C ALA A 216 1.14 0.07 14.27
N ASN A 217 1.59 1.09 15.01
CA ASN A 217 2.68 0.97 15.98
C ASN A 217 2.31 -0.02 17.09
N GLU A 218 1.18 0.17 17.78
CA GLU A 218 0.76 -0.72 18.87
C GLU A 218 0.62 -2.18 18.41
N LEU A 219 0.14 -2.41 17.19
CA LEU A 219 -0.04 -3.77 16.66
C LEU A 219 1.27 -4.46 16.26
N PHE A 220 2.32 -3.72 15.90
CA PHE A 220 3.51 -4.29 15.25
C PHE A 220 4.87 -3.78 15.77
N MET A 221 4.90 -2.92 16.80
CA MET A 221 6.14 -2.34 17.34
C MET A 221 7.11 -3.41 17.84
N GLU A 222 6.62 -4.50 18.45
CA GLU A 222 7.45 -5.63 18.88
C GLU A 222 8.19 -6.32 17.72
N HIS A 223 7.71 -6.12 16.49
CA HIS A 223 8.33 -6.65 15.30
C HIS A 223 9.25 -5.67 14.59
N GLY A 224 9.34 -4.42 15.05
CA GLY A 224 10.20 -3.39 14.48
C GLY A 224 9.63 -2.75 13.23
N LEU A 225 8.31 -2.74 13.06
CA LEU A 225 7.68 -2.06 11.92
C LEU A 225 8.00 -0.57 11.96
N VAL A 226 8.41 -0.03 10.81
CA VAL A 226 8.57 1.41 10.60
C VAL A 226 7.41 1.89 9.73
N ILE A 227 6.68 2.89 10.20
CA ILE A 227 5.48 3.43 9.55
C ILE A 227 5.84 4.80 9.01
N LEU A 228 5.61 5.00 7.71
CA LEU A 228 5.98 6.22 7.02
C LEU A 228 4.73 6.95 6.51
N ASP A 229 4.57 8.20 6.95
CA ASP A 229 3.76 9.18 6.24
C ASP A 229 4.66 9.89 5.23
N ALA A 230 4.42 9.68 3.93
CA ALA A 230 5.26 10.30 2.91
C ALA A 230 4.79 11.70 2.52
N ASN A 231 3.75 12.25 3.14
CA ASN A 231 3.31 13.62 2.90
C ASN A 231 4.18 14.63 3.70
N ALA A 232 5.50 14.58 3.48
CA ALA A 232 6.47 15.47 4.10
C ALA A 232 7.21 16.28 3.04
N LYS A 233 7.41 17.57 3.31
CA LYS A 233 8.05 18.51 2.38
C LYS A 233 9.43 18.05 1.93
N GLU A 234 10.23 17.57 2.87
CA GLU A 234 11.60 17.14 2.65
C GLU A 234 11.67 15.91 1.72
N LEU A 235 10.72 14.96 1.88
CA LEU A 235 10.61 13.80 0.98
C LEU A 235 10.12 14.21 -0.41
N LYS A 236 9.17 15.15 -0.47
CA LYS A 236 8.64 15.68 -1.74
C LYS A 236 9.71 16.47 -2.51
N GLN A 237 10.65 17.12 -1.81
CA GLN A 237 11.79 17.77 -2.44
C GLN A 237 12.69 16.78 -3.19
N LEU A 238 12.92 15.58 -2.64
CA LEU A 238 13.65 14.51 -3.35
C LEU A 238 12.89 14.06 -4.62
N PHE A 239 11.57 14.16 -4.60
CA PHE A 239 10.70 13.77 -5.70
C PHE A 239 10.45 14.87 -6.74
N ALA A 240 10.78 16.13 -6.42
CA ALA A 240 10.54 17.28 -7.29
C ALA A 240 11.04 17.12 -8.74
N PRO A 241 12.23 16.55 -9.02
CA PRO A 241 12.69 16.34 -10.41
C PRO A 241 11.76 15.44 -11.24
N TYR A 242 11.07 14.48 -10.60
CA TYR A 242 10.13 13.58 -11.26
C TYR A 242 8.77 14.24 -11.44
N ILE A 243 8.35 15.11 -10.51
CA ILE A 243 7.17 15.96 -10.66
C ILE A 243 7.37 16.92 -11.84
N GLU A 244 8.55 17.54 -11.97
CA GLU A 244 8.90 18.38 -13.11
C GLU A 244 8.85 17.59 -14.42
N ASN A 245 9.43 16.38 -14.44
CA ASN A 245 9.36 15.50 -15.61
C ASN A 245 7.92 15.21 -16.01
N GLU A 246 7.05 14.91 -15.05
CA GLU A 246 5.63 14.65 -15.32
C GLU A 246 4.93 15.87 -15.90
N LEU A 247 5.12 17.05 -15.29
CA LEU A 247 4.50 18.29 -15.75
C LEU A 247 4.95 18.71 -17.16
N LEU A 248 6.24 18.51 -17.49
CA LEU A 248 6.82 19.05 -18.72
C LEU A 248 6.91 18.04 -19.86
N LYS A 249 7.08 16.76 -19.55
CA LYS A 249 7.34 15.70 -20.55
C LYS A 249 6.25 14.65 -20.61
N GLN A 250 5.43 14.53 -19.56
CA GLN A 250 4.35 13.54 -19.46
C GLN A 250 4.84 12.12 -19.76
N THR A 251 6.04 11.79 -19.27
CA THR A 251 6.70 10.50 -19.55
C THR A 251 5.84 9.33 -19.10
N THR A 252 5.17 9.48 -17.94
CA THR A 252 4.24 8.49 -17.40
C THR A 252 3.13 8.16 -18.39
N PHE A 253 2.46 9.18 -18.94
CA PHE A 253 1.37 8.99 -19.89
C PHE A 253 1.80 8.16 -21.10
N LYS A 254 2.93 8.53 -21.71
CA LYS A 254 3.46 7.87 -22.91
C LYS A 254 3.87 6.42 -22.64
N ALA A 255 4.65 6.19 -21.58
CA ALA A 255 5.19 4.88 -21.25
C ALA A 255 4.11 3.89 -20.80
N VAL A 256 3.18 4.34 -19.94
CA VAL A 256 2.12 3.47 -19.40
C VAL A 256 1.06 3.17 -20.47
N SER A 257 0.69 4.14 -21.33
CA SER A 257 -0.25 3.89 -22.43
C SER A 257 0.28 2.82 -23.39
N LYS A 258 1.56 2.91 -23.77
CA LYS A 258 2.22 1.90 -24.59
C LYS A 258 2.27 0.53 -23.89
N THR A 259 2.55 0.50 -22.60
CA THR A 259 2.59 -0.76 -21.82
C THR A 259 1.19 -1.38 -21.73
N ASN A 260 0.14 -0.57 -21.63
CA ASN A 260 -1.26 -1.03 -21.63
C ASN A 260 -1.65 -1.67 -22.96
N GLU A 261 -1.23 -1.11 -24.10
CA GLU A 261 -1.42 -1.73 -25.42
C GLU A 261 -0.76 -3.11 -25.46
N GLN A 262 0.51 -3.21 -25.04
CA GLN A 262 1.25 -4.47 -25.02
C GLN A 262 0.62 -5.53 -24.11
N LEU A 263 0.10 -5.15 -22.93
CA LEU A 263 -0.59 -6.08 -22.03
C LEU A 263 -1.91 -6.60 -22.63
N ASN A 264 -2.67 -5.73 -23.30
CA ASN A 264 -3.91 -6.12 -23.98
C ASN A 264 -3.66 -7.10 -25.13
N ASP A 265 -2.51 -6.99 -25.81
CA ASP A 265 -2.13 -7.87 -26.93
C ASP A 265 -1.74 -9.29 -26.49
N LEU A 266 -1.34 -9.51 -25.23
CA LEU A 266 -0.89 -10.82 -24.75
C LEU A 266 -2.01 -11.84 -24.52
N SER A 267 -3.16 -11.39 -24.02
CA SER A 267 -4.29 -12.24 -23.68
C SER A 267 -5.55 -11.40 -23.53
N SER A 268 -6.65 -11.86 -24.11
CA SER A 268 -7.96 -11.19 -24.00
C SER A 268 -8.48 -11.06 -22.57
N ASN A 269 -7.87 -11.77 -21.60
CA ASN A 269 -8.31 -11.80 -20.21
C ASN A 269 -7.48 -10.88 -19.29
N TYR A 270 -6.38 -10.30 -19.77
CA TYR A 270 -5.65 -9.29 -19.00
C TYR A 270 -6.36 -7.96 -19.13
N LYS A 271 -6.91 -7.47 -18.02
CA LYS A 271 -7.58 -6.19 -17.97
C LYS A 271 -6.62 -5.12 -17.47
N VAL A 272 -6.48 -4.04 -18.25
CA VAL A 272 -5.85 -2.80 -17.80
C VAL A 272 -6.49 -2.36 -16.48
N GLN A 273 -5.67 -2.21 -15.44
CA GLN A 273 -6.14 -1.87 -14.10
C GLN A 273 -6.32 -0.36 -13.94
N VAL A 274 -5.39 0.43 -14.49
CA VAL A 274 -5.43 1.89 -14.47
C VAL A 274 -5.03 2.46 -15.83
N ASN A 275 -5.69 3.56 -16.23
CA ASN A 275 -5.31 4.36 -17.38
C ASN A 275 -4.57 5.63 -16.93
N PRO A 276 -3.42 5.96 -17.54
CA PRO A 276 -2.71 7.18 -17.21
C PRO A 276 -3.47 8.40 -17.73
N ARG A 277 -3.29 9.52 -17.02
CA ARG A 277 -3.66 10.85 -17.51
C ARG A 277 -2.44 11.52 -18.12
N GLU A 278 -2.64 12.60 -18.85
CA GLU A 278 -1.53 13.44 -19.33
C GLU A 278 -0.70 13.98 -18.17
N ILE A 279 -1.37 14.41 -17.09
CA ILE A 279 -0.73 14.79 -15.82
C ILE A 279 -1.29 13.91 -14.70
N ASN A 280 -0.42 13.13 -14.08
CA ASN A 280 -0.73 12.16 -13.03
C ASN A 280 -0.54 12.73 -11.61
N LEU A 281 -0.74 14.04 -11.47
CA LEU A 281 -0.58 14.81 -10.24
C LEU A 281 -1.88 15.49 -9.83
N PHE A 282 -2.08 15.57 -8.53
CA PHE A 282 -3.04 16.44 -7.86
C PHE A 282 -2.29 17.58 -7.16
N TYR A 283 -3.01 18.66 -6.89
CA TYR A 283 -2.58 19.78 -6.06
C TYR A 283 -3.34 19.76 -4.74
N LEU A 284 -2.62 19.68 -3.63
CA LEU A 284 -3.13 19.70 -2.26
C LEU A 284 -3.24 21.13 -1.75
N ARG A 285 -4.38 21.40 -1.11
CA ARG A 285 -4.64 22.57 -0.27
C ARG A 285 -5.45 22.11 0.92
N GLU A 286 -5.53 22.95 1.94
CA GLU A 286 -6.41 22.73 3.08
C GLU A 286 -7.83 22.38 2.59
N GLY A 287 -8.29 21.17 2.94
CA GLY A 287 -9.61 20.66 2.55
C GLY A 287 -9.80 20.32 1.07
N SER A 288 -8.74 20.27 0.24
CA SER A 288 -8.87 20.04 -1.21
C SER A 288 -7.70 19.23 -1.80
N ARG A 289 -8.03 18.25 -2.65
CA ARG A 289 -7.06 17.51 -3.47
C ARG A 289 -7.59 17.39 -4.89
N GLU A 290 -7.14 18.27 -5.76
CA GLU A 290 -7.71 18.41 -7.09
C GLU A 290 -6.68 18.20 -8.19
N ARG A 291 -7.14 17.69 -9.33
CA ARG A 291 -6.24 17.30 -10.43
C ARG A 291 -5.56 18.53 -11.01
N ILE A 292 -4.27 18.40 -11.32
CA ILE A 292 -3.58 19.37 -12.17
C ILE A 292 -3.88 19.01 -13.63
N VAL A 293 -4.25 20.01 -14.42
CA VAL A 293 -4.47 19.88 -15.87
C VAL A 293 -3.64 20.95 -16.59
N GLU A 294 -3.27 20.68 -17.83
CA GLU A 294 -2.60 21.64 -18.70
C GLU A 294 -3.50 21.94 -19.90
N LYS A 295 -3.60 23.22 -20.25
CA LYS A 295 -4.34 23.69 -21.42
C LYS A 295 -3.70 24.97 -21.95
N ASP A 296 -3.43 24.99 -23.24
CA ASP A 296 -2.90 26.16 -23.97
C ASP A 296 -1.62 26.75 -23.33
N GLY A 297 -0.73 25.90 -22.80
CA GLY A 297 0.53 26.28 -22.16
C GLY A 297 0.40 26.73 -20.70
N LYS A 298 -0.79 26.61 -20.11
CA LYS A 298 -1.06 26.94 -18.71
C LYS A 298 -1.49 25.72 -17.92
N PHE A 299 -0.93 25.60 -16.72
CA PHE A 299 -1.33 24.60 -15.75
C PHE A 299 -2.44 25.18 -14.86
N SER A 300 -3.43 24.39 -14.50
CA SER A 300 -4.49 24.80 -13.58
C SER A 300 -4.93 23.66 -12.67
N VAL A 301 -5.49 24.03 -11.53
CA VAL A 301 -6.13 23.08 -10.62
C VAL A 301 -7.59 22.97 -11.00
N TYR A 302 -8.00 21.77 -11.40
CA TYR A 302 -9.35 21.49 -11.87
C TYR A 302 -10.41 21.96 -10.85
N GLY A 303 -11.44 22.65 -11.33
CA GLY A 303 -12.52 23.15 -10.47
C GLY A 303 -12.14 24.35 -9.59
N SER A 304 -11.05 25.06 -9.89
CA SER A 304 -10.66 26.27 -9.17
C SER A 304 -10.06 27.36 -10.08
N ASP A 305 -9.90 28.56 -9.53
CA ASP A 305 -9.30 29.71 -10.24
C ASP A 305 -7.76 29.71 -10.23
N LEU A 306 -7.12 28.69 -9.64
CA LEU A 306 -5.67 28.58 -9.63
C LEU A 306 -5.15 28.17 -11.01
N SER A 307 -4.27 29.01 -11.56
CA SER A 307 -3.54 28.73 -12.79
C SER A 307 -2.14 29.33 -12.74
N TRP A 308 -1.22 28.67 -13.42
CA TRP A 308 0.18 29.01 -13.53
C TRP A 308 0.64 28.85 -14.97
N SER A 309 1.49 29.78 -15.42
CA SER A 309 2.42 29.52 -16.51
C SER A 309 3.42 28.42 -16.13
N LYS A 310 4.18 27.94 -17.11
CA LYS A 310 5.27 26.98 -16.90
C LYS A 310 6.25 27.45 -15.82
N ASP A 311 6.72 28.70 -15.89
CA ASP A 311 7.73 29.20 -14.95
C ASP A 311 7.14 29.34 -13.53
N GLU A 312 5.88 29.74 -13.43
CA GLU A 312 5.18 29.87 -12.15
C GLU A 312 4.97 28.51 -11.47
N ILE A 313 4.54 27.47 -12.20
CA ILE A 313 4.35 26.15 -11.58
C ILE A 313 5.69 25.51 -11.19
N MET A 314 6.77 25.77 -11.93
CA MET A 314 8.11 25.33 -11.55
C MET A 314 8.57 26.03 -10.27
N LYS A 315 8.30 27.34 -10.14
CA LYS A 315 8.54 28.06 -8.89
C LYS A 315 7.72 27.49 -7.73
N GLN A 316 6.43 27.20 -7.94
CA GLN A 316 5.58 26.56 -6.93
C GLN A 316 6.11 25.18 -6.50
N LEU A 317 6.62 24.39 -7.44
CA LEU A 317 7.24 23.09 -7.16
C LEU A 317 8.48 23.22 -6.29
N GLN A 318 9.32 24.23 -6.50
CA GLN A 318 10.50 24.45 -5.67
C GLN A 318 10.17 25.02 -4.29
N GLU A 319 9.14 25.87 -4.19
CA GLU A 319 8.78 26.53 -2.93
C GLU A 319 7.92 25.63 -2.01
N THR A 320 7.00 24.87 -2.60
CA THR A 320 5.99 24.05 -1.90
C THR A 320 5.77 22.68 -2.56
N PRO A 321 6.80 21.82 -2.64
CA PRO A 321 6.70 20.50 -3.26
C PRO A 321 5.68 19.60 -2.56
N GLU A 322 5.41 19.81 -1.26
CA GLU A 322 4.40 19.10 -0.47
C GLU A 322 2.99 19.23 -1.03
N ARG A 323 2.71 20.26 -1.83
CA ARG A 323 1.40 20.43 -2.46
C ARG A 323 1.20 19.54 -3.67
N PHE A 324 2.24 18.90 -4.20
CA PHE A 324 2.14 18.05 -5.38
C PHE A 324 1.95 16.60 -4.97
N SER A 325 0.75 16.08 -5.18
CA SER A 325 0.35 14.74 -4.76
C SER A 325 0.29 13.78 -5.94
N PRO A 326 1.08 12.69 -5.96
CA PRO A 326 1.03 11.72 -7.04
C PRO A 326 -0.27 10.90 -6.98
N ASN A 327 -0.83 10.56 -8.15
CA ASN A 327 -1.91 9.59 -8.24
C ASN A 327 -1.41 8.14 -8.08
N VAL A 328 -2.30 7.17 -8.26
CA VAL A 328 -2.00 5.73 -8.15
C VAL A 328 -0.85 5.24 -9.04
N ILE A 329 -0.59 5.88 -10.19
CA ILE A 329 0.47 5.49 -11.14
C ILE A 329 1.82 6.09 -10.72
N LEU A 330 1.83 7.33 -10.24
CA LEU A 330 3.06 8.04 -9.90
C LEU A 330 3.52 7.78 -8.44
N ARG A 331 2.61 7.38 -7.55
CA ARG A 331 2.91 7.03 -6.15
C ARG A 331 3.91 5.88 -6.00
N PRO A 332 3.85 4.79 -6.81
CA PRO A 332 4.90 3.78 -6.88
C PRO A 332 6.30 4.37 -7.10
N LEU A 333 6.45 5.30 -8.04
CA LEU A 333 7.73 5.94 -8.29
C LEU A 333 8.17 6.77 -7.08
N TYR A 334 7.25 7.54 -6.49
CA TYR A 334 7.55 8.33 -5.29
C TYR A 334 8.13 7.47 -4.16
N GLN A 335 7.51 6.32 -3.90
CA GLN A 335 7.99 5.35 -2.92
C GLN A 335 9.43 4.87 -3.23
N GLU A 336 9.71 4.53 -4.48
CA GLU A 336 11.02 4.00 -4.86
C GLU A 336 12.13 5.05 -4.91
N VAL A 337 11.77 6.33 -5.05
CA VAL A 337 12.68 7.47 -4.98
C VAL A 337 13.08 7.78 -3.54
N VAL A 338 12.16 7.67 -2.58
CA VAL A 338 12.43 8.05 -1.18
C VAL A 338 12.85 6.88 -0.30
N LEU A 339 12.69 5.63 -0.76
CA LEU A 339 13.08 4.44 -0.02
C LEU A 339 14.17 3.64 -0.75
N PRO A 340 15.18 3.09 -0.03
CA PRO A 340 16.07 2.06 -0.55
C PRO A 340 15.33 0.70 -0.63
N ASN A 341 14.16 0.68 -1.26
CA ASN A 341 13.27 -0.46 -1.35
C ASN A 341 13.75 -1.52 -2.34
N LEU A 342 13.63 -2.78 -1.92
CA LEU A 342 13.95 -3.94 -2.77
C LEU A 342 12.68 -4.60 -3.31
N CYS A 343 11.62 -4.63 -2.50
CA CYS A 343 10.41 -5.36 -2.83
C CYS A 343 9.18 -4.60 -2.37
N TYR A 344 8.20 -4.50 -3.25
CA TYR A 344 6.86 -4.05 -2.91
C TYR A 344 5.93 -5.26 -2.74
N ILE A 345 5.26 -5.32 -1.60
CA ILE A 345 4.27 -6.35 -1.27
C ILE A 345 2.88 -5.77 -1.46
N GLY A 346 2.08 -6.37 -2.34
CA GLY A 346 0.74 -5.88 -2.68
C GLY A 346 -0.28 -7.00 -2.87
N GLY A 347 -1.55 -6.62 -2.97
CA GLY A 347 -2.62 -7.49 -3.45
C GLY A 347 -2.63 -7.61 -4.97
N GLY A 348 -3.50 -8.49 -5.49
CA GLY A 348 -3.57 -8.74 -6.95
C GLY A 348 -3.89 -7.50 -7.78
N GLY A 349 -4.83 -6.65 -7.33
CA GLY A 349 -5.12 -5.39 -8.01
C GLY A 349 -3.96 -4.40 -7.97
N GLU A 350 -3.17 -4.41 -6.88
CA GLU A 350 -1.97 -3.56 -6.80
C GLU A 350 -0.90 -4.04 -7.79
N LEU A 351 -0.56 -5.32 -7.75
CA LEU A 351 0.44 -5.87 -8.67
C LEU A 351 0.04 -5.71 -10.15
N ALA A 352 -1.26 -5.85 -10.45
CA ALA A 352 -1.79 -5.64 -11.79
C ALA A 352 -1.43 -4.27 -12.36
N TYR A 353 -1.56 -3.19 -11.57
CA TYR A 353 -1.15 -1.87 -12.05
C TYR A 353 0.37 -1.69 -12.02
N TRP A 354 1.10 -2.32 -11.10
CA TRP A 354 2.57 -2.26 -11.10
C TRP A 354 3.18 -2.83 -12.39
N PHE A 355 2.59 -3.88 -12.96
CA PHE A 355 3.02 -4.41 -14.26
C PHE A 355 2.94 -3.39 -15.40
N GLN A 356 2.07 -2.39 -15.27
CA GLN A 356 1.94 -1.30 -16.25
C GLN A 356 3.09 -0.29 -16.18
N LEU A 357 3.95 -0.36 -15.14
CA LEU A 357 4.92 0.70 -14.80
C LEU A 357 6.37 0.34 -15.13
N LYS A 358 6.69 -0.90 -15.50
CA LYS A 358 8.08 -1.34 -15.65
C LYS A 358 8.87 -0.48 -16.65
N THR A 359 8.29 -0.22 -17.83
CA THR A 359 8.88 0.65 -18.86
C THR A 359 9.04 2.09 -18.36
N PHE A 360 8.02 2.61 -17.66
CA PHE A 360 8.06 3.96 -17.10
C PHE A 360 9.24 4.15 -16.13
N PHE A 361 9.48 3.17 -15.25
CA PHE A 361 10.63 3.20 -14.32
C PHE A 361 11.98 3.19 -15.04
N GLN A 362 12.09 2.47 -16.17
CA GLN A 362 13.28 2.49 -17.01
C GLN A 362 13.50 3.87 -17.63
N ASP A 363 12.45 4.51 -18.17
CA ASP A 363 12.53 5.83 -18.80
C ASP A 363 12.99 6.92 -17.83
N VAL A 364 12.67 6.78 -16.54
CA VAL A 364 13.09 7.72 -15.47
C VAL A 364 14.34 7.25 -14.70
N ASN A 365 14.98 6.16 -15.12
CA ASN A 365 16.20 5.60 -14.52
C ASN A 365 16.10 5.29 -13.02
N VAL A 366 14.94 4.80 -12.56
CA VAL A 366 14.75 4.33 -11.19
C VAL A 366 14.63 2.81 -11.19
N PRO A 367 15.39 2.08 -10.34
CA PRO A 367 15.23 0.64 -10.25
C PRO A 367 13.82 0.23 -9.90
N PHE A 368 13.26 -0.67 -10.71
CA PHE A 368 11.95 -1.25 -10.46
C PHE A 368 12.07 -2.31 -9.35
N PRO A 369 11.22 -2.29 -8.32
CA PRO A 369 11.31 -3.24 -7.21
C PRO A 369 10.88 -4.64 -7.65
N ILE A 370 11.27 -5.63 -6.85
CA ILE A 370 10.63 -6.94 -6.89
C ILE A 370 9.16 -6.76 -6.47
N LEU A 371 8.25 -7.43 -7.18
CA LEU A 371 6.84 -7.47 -6.81
C LEU A 371 6.59 -8.77 -6.07
N LEU A 372 5.85 -8.73 -4.97
CA LEU A 372 5.44 -9.95 -4.27
C LEU A 372 3.96 -9.88 -3.90
N LEU A 373 3.23 -10.93 -4.25
CA LEU A 373 1.83 -11.05 -3.86
C LEU A 373 1.79 -11.36 -2.37
N ARG A 374 1.10 -10.52 -1.59
CA ARG A 374 0.88 -10.79 -0.17
C ARG A 374 0.23 -12.16 0.04
N ASN A 375 0.43 -12.73 1.22
CA ASN A 375 -0.33 -13.91 1.61
C ASN A 375 -1.84 -13.61 1.66
N SER A 376 -2.64 -14.61 1.32
CA SER A 376 -4.10 -14.60 1.49
C SER A 376 -4.49 -15.69 2.46
N VAL A 377 -5.18 -15.30 3.53
CA VAL A 377 -5.48 -16.18 4.66
C VAL A 377 -6.96 -16.12 4.96
N LEU A 378 -7.56 -17.30 5.15
CA LEU A 378 -8.93 -17.46 5.64
C LEU A 378 -8.88 -18.09 7.03
N ILE A 379 -9.44 -17.40 8.03
CA ILE A 379 -9.52 -17.91 9.39
C ILE A 379 -10.81 -18.72 9.54
N THR A 380 -10.69 -19.96 9.99
CA THR A 380 -11.85 -20.83 10.24
C THR A 380 -11.85 -21.31 11.70
N THR A 381 -13.05 -21.45 12.25
CA THR A 381 -13.27 -21.97 13.60
C THR A 381 -13.29 -23.50 13.59
N ALA A 382 -12.96 -24.12 14.73
CA ALA A 382 -13.09 -25.57 14.90
C ALA A 382 -14.53 -26.07 14.63
N LYS A 383 -15.55 -25.26 14.95
CA LYS A 383 -16.96 -25.55 14.66
C LYS A 383 -17.22 -25.59 13.15
N GLN A 384 -16.70 -24.63 12.38
CA GLN A 384 -16.80 -24.64 10.92
C GLN A 384 -16.10 -25.87 10.34
N LYS A 385 -14.86 -26.19 10.78
CA LYS A 385 -14.13 -27.39 10.33
C LYS A 385 -14.88 -28.69 10.65
N SER A 386 -15.51 -28.80 11.82
CA SER A 386 -16.36 -29.95 12.18
C SER A 386 -17.60 -30.04 11.29
N LYS A 387 -18.23 -28.90 10.97
CA LYS A 387 -19.40 -28.84 10.08
C LYS A 387 -19.04 -29.30 8.66
N LEU A 388 -17.89 -28.87 8.12
CA LEU A 388 -17.41 -29.32 6.82
C LEU A 388 -17.25 -30.84 6.76
N LYS A 389 -16.64 -31.45 7.79
CA LYS A 389 -16.51 -32.91 7.90
C LYS A 389 -17.86 -33.62 7.92
N LYS A 390 -18.83 -33.11 8.69
CA LYS A 390 -20.19 -33.69 8.74
C LYS A 390 -20.95 -33.59 7.42
N LEU A 391 -20.67 -32.55 6.64
CA LEU A 391 -21.27 -32.33 5.32
C LEU A 391 -20.49 -32.99 4.17
N ASN A 392 -19.41 -33.72 4.47
CA ASN A 392 -18.48 -34.28 3.49
C ASN A 392 -18.02 -33.24 2.45
N LEU A 393 -17.70 -32.03 2.94
CA LEU A 393 -17.18 -30.92 2.15
C LEU A 393 -15.67 -30.77 2.38
N SER A 394 -14.92 -30.73 1.28
CA SER A 394 -13.52 -30.29 1.27
C SER A 394 -13.42 -28.76 1.34
N ILE A 395 -12.23 -28.25 1.67
CA ILE A 395 -12.01 -26.79 1.72
C ILE A 395 -12.02 -26.19 0.32
N ASN A 396 -11.45 -26.86 -0.68
CA ASN A 396 -11.44 -26.40 -2.08
C ASN A 396 -12.86 -26.17 -2.63
N GLU A 397 -13.82 -27.01 -2.23
CA GLU A 397 -15.20 -26.86 -2.65
C GLU A 397 -15.87 -25.58 -2.12
N LEU A 398 -15.34 -24.95 -1.07
CA LEU A 398 -15.86 -23.67 -0.57
C LEU A 398 -15.50 -22.48 -1.46
N PHE A 399 -14.61 -22.68 -2.42
CA PHE A 399 -14.21 -21.66 -3.40
C PHE A 399 -14.95 -21.81 -4.74
N LEU A 400 -15.84 -22.79 -4.85
CA LEU A 400 -16.78 -22.87 -5.97
C LEU A 400 -17.87 -21.80 -5.83
N ASP A 401 -18.48 -21.45 -6.96
CA ASP A 401 -19.72 -20.70 -6.92
C ASP A 401 -20.79 -21.46 -6.10
N GLN A 402 -21.65 -20.73 -5.41
CA GLN A 402 -22.62 -21.35 -4.51
C GLN A 402 -23.59 -22.29 -5.24
N GLU A 403 -24.02 -21.95 -6.46
CA GLU A 403 -24.89 -22.80 -7.27
C GLU A 403 -24.15 -24.05 -7.76
N GLU A 404 -22.89 -23.90 -8.17
CA GLU A 404 -22.04 -25.02 -8.56
C GLU A 404 -21.79 -25.98 -7.40
N LEU A 405 -21.52 -25.45 -6.20
CA LEU A 405 -21.33 -26.24 -4.99
C LEU A 405 -22.59 -27.05 -4.65
N ILE A 406 -23.77 -26.41 -4.69
CA ILE A 406 -25.04 -27.07 -4.43
C ILE A 406 -25.29 -28.16 -5.48
N SER A 407 -25.14 -27.83 -6.77
CA SER A 407 -25.32 -28.78 -7.87
C SER A 407 -24.42 -30.00 -7.75
N LYS A 408 -23.14 -29.78 -7.40
CA LYS A 408 -22.17 -30.86 -7.16
C LYS A 408 -22.63 -31.78 -6.01
N LYS A 409 -23.06 -31.22 -4.88
CA LYS A 409 -23.50 -32.01 -3.73
C LYS A 409 -24.83 -32.73 -3.95
N VAL A 410 -25.76 -32.14 -4.70
CA VAL A 410 -26.99 -32.84 -5.10
C VAL A 410 -26.66 -34.06 -5.96
N LYS A 411 -25.72 -33.94 -6.91
CA LYS A 411 -25.27 -35.06 -7.76
C LYS A 411 -24.53 -36.15 -6.98
N GLU A 412 -23.77 -35.81 -5.95
CA GLU A 412 -23.07 -36.81 -5.11
C GLU A 412 -24.02 -37.59 -4.19
N LEU A 413 -25.20 -37.03 -3.89
CA LEU A 413 -26.22 -37.64 -3.02
C LEU A 413 -27.35 -38.34 -3.77
N SER A 414 -27.44 -38.14 -5.09
CA SER A 414 -28.38 -38.82 -6.00
C SER A 414 -27.73 -40.07 -6.57
#